data_AF-A0A850QP56-F1
#
_entry.id   AF-A0A850QP56-F1
#
_cell.length_a   1.000
_cell.length_b   1.000
_cell.length_c   1.000
_cell.angle_alpha   90.00
_cell.angle_beta   90.00
_cell.angle_gamma   90.00
#
_symmetry.space_group_name_H-M   'P 1'
#
loop_
_entity.id
_entity.type
_entity.pdbx_description
1 polymer ?
#
loop_
_entity_poly.entity_id
_entity_poly.type
_entity_poly.pdbx_seq_one_letter_code
_entity_poly.pdbx_strand_id
1 'polypeptide(L)'
;MINLKKYWRKGSYFVLTIVVSTFVSVLFQPVLGEKTLDFLVSTYSILAGFLIGVIALIGDPSSLPSGSWRIAESATKNTFRRLQSTRNLLYVYLLTLLGIFLYKLAATPEFVKLVKSWESGDVLLPIFVFLKHAVEHSILFLSTIAFSYSLTLPNSLFKIQRRRVEKEIEARREKDNIK
;
A
#
# COMPACT_ATOMS: atom_id res chain seq x y z
N MET A 1 -27.09 4.02 19.34
CA MET A 1 -27.12 4.74 18.03
C MET A 1 -25.74 4.62 17.38
N ILE A 2 -25.65 3.84 16.30
CA ILE A 2 -24.40 3.53 15.59
C ILE A 2 -23.90 4.81 14.91
N ASN A 3 -22.65 5.18 15.18
CA ASN A 3 -22.05 6.46 14.78
C ASN A 3 -21.73 6.47 13.26
N LEU A 4 -22.76 6.56 12.42
CA LEU A 4 -22.73 6.45 10.95
C LEU A 4 -21.77 7.46 10.30
N LYS A 5 -21.70 8.67 10.87
CA LYS A 5 -20.84 9.78 10.40
C LYS A 5 -19.34 9.42 10.41
N LYS A 6 -18.92 8.58 11.36
CA LYS A 6 -17.52 8.13 11.51
C LYS A 6 -17.14 7.07 10.47
N TYR A 7 -18.09 6.21 10.07
CA TYR A 7 -17.89 5.24 8.99
C TYR A 7 -17.94 5.90 7.62
N TRP A 8 -18.82 6.89 7.45
CA TRP A 8 -19.01 7.59 6.18
C TRP A 8 -17.74 8.30 5.68
N ARG A 9 -16.98 8.96 6.57
CA ARG A 9 -15.73 9.65 6.20
C ARG A 9 -14.59 8.72 5.77
N LYS A 10 -14.56 7.48 6.28
CA LYS A 10 -13.57 6.47 5.89
C LYS A 10 -14.02 5.72 4.63
N GLY A 11 -15.32 5.43 4.52
CA GLY A 11 -15.93 4.83 3.34
C GLY A 11 -15.85 5.75 2.12
N SER A 12 -16.09 7.05 2.29
CA SER A 12 -16.03 8.02 1.20
C SER A 12 -14.63 8.13 0.58
N TYR A 13 -13.56 8.06 1.40
CA TYR A 13 -12.19 8.04 0.88
C TYR A 13 -11.90 6.78 0.07
N PHE A 14 -12.37 5.61 0.52
CA PHE A 14 -12.20 4.36 -0.21
C PHE A 14 -12.96 4.37 -1.54
N VAL A 15 -14.23 4.79 -1.52
CA VAL A 15 -15.06 4.90 -2.73
C VAL A 15 -14.47 5.92 -3.70
N LEU A 16 -14.04 7.09 -3.22
CA LEU A 16 -13.39 8.10 -4.05
C LEU A 16 -12.09 7.57 -4.66
N THR A 17 -11.29 6.84 -3.88
CA THR A 17 -10.05 6.23 -4.38
C THR A 17 -10.33 5.17 -5.45
N ILE A 18 -11.40 4.37 -5.31
CA ILE A 18 -11.82 3.41 -6.35
C ILE A 18 -12.25 4.15 -7.62
N VAL A 19 -13.12 5.16 -7.49
CA VAL A 19 -13.62 5.92 -8.65
C VAL A 19 -12.47 6.60 -9.39
N VAL A 20 -11.58 7.28 -8.66
CA VAL A 20 -10.39 7.93 -9.23
C VAL A 20 -9.48 6.89 -9.88
N SER A 21 -9.28 5.74 -9.23
CA SER A 21 -8.42 4.69 -9.79
C SER A 21 -8.99 4.06 -11.05
N THR A 22 -10.29 3.78 -11.10
CA THR A 22 -10.96 3.30 -12.32
C THR A 22 -10.86 4.33 -13.44
N PHE A 23 -11.10 5.61 -13.14
CA PHE A 23 -10.99 6.69 -14.12
C PHE A 23 -9.56 6.83 -14.67
N VAL A 24 -8.56 6.80 -13.79
CA VAL A 24 -7.15 6.87 -14.16
C VAL A 24 -6.72 5.64 -14.97
N SER A 25 -7.16 4.45 -14.60
CA SER A 25 -6.80 3.22 -15.31
C SER A 25 -7.31 3.25 -16.75
N VAL A 26 -8.56 3.66 -16.97
CA VAL A 26 -9.14 3.74 -18.33
C VAL A 26 -8.47 4.82 -19.18
N LEU A 27 -8.17 5.99 -18.61
CA LEU A 27 -7.66 7.12 -19.37
C LEU A 27 -6.15 7.03 -19.65
N PHE A 28 -5.37 6.48 -18.72
CA PHE A 28 -3.91 6.42 -18.81
C PHE A 28 -3.35 5.08 -19.27
N GLN A 29 -4.20 4.06 -19.52
CA GLN A 29 -3.78 2.81 -20.17
C GLN A 29 -2.96 3.02 -21.46
N PRO A 30 -3.36 3.87 -22.42
CA PRO A 30 -2.59 4.02 -23.66
C PRO A 30 -1.22 4.68 -23.48
N VAL A 31 -0.99 5.34 -22.33
CA VAL A 31 0.26 6.05 -22.01
C VAL A 31 1.27 5.14 -21.29
N LEU A 32 0.90 3.88 -21.04
CA LEU A 32 1.66 2.91 -20.26
C LEU A 32 2.82 2.31 -21.09
N GLY A 33 3.91 3.06 -21.19
CA GLY A 33 5.16 2.62 -21.83
C GLY A 33 6.18 2.02 -20.85
N GLU A 34 7.26 1.45 -21.38
CA GLU A 34 8.35 0.84 -20.59
C GLU A 34 8.96 1.82 -19.58
N LYS A 35 9.25 3.05 -20.01
CA LYS A 35 9.79 4.12 -19.14
C LYS A 35 8.88 4.44 -17.95
N THR A 36 7.56 4.42 -18.18
CA THR A 36 6.57 4.67 -17.12
C THR A 36 6.58 3.53 -16.11
N LEU A 37 6.71 2.29 -16.57
CA LEU A 37 6.85 1.12 -15.70
C LEU A 37 8.14 1.14 -14.89
N ASP A 38 9.27 1.55 -15.48
CA ASP A 38 10.53 1.74 -14.76
C ASP A 38 10.37 2.75 -13.63
N PHE A 39 9.80 3.92 -13.94
CA PHE A 39 9.54 4.96 -12.95
C PHE A 39 8.62 4.46 -11.83
N LEU A 40 7.59 3.68 -12.18
CA LEU A 40 6.66 3.08 -11.23
C LEU A 40 7.40 2.10 -10.30
N VAL A 41 8.21 1.19 -10.86
CA VAL A 41 9.04 0.24 -10.08
C VAL A 41 9.98 0.98 -9.13
N SER A 42 10.68 2.02 -9.59
CA SER A 42 11.57 2.82 -8.74
C SER A 42 10.81 3.48 -7.59
N THR A 43 9.69 4.13 -7.88
CA THR A 43 8.86 4.81 -6.88
C THR A 43 8.34 3.82 -5.84
N TYR A 44 7.84 2.66 -6.28
CA TYR A 44 7.29 1.64 -5.40
C TYR A 44 8.35 0.96 -4.56
N SER A 45 9.57 0.80 -5.09
CA SER A 45 10.69 0.26 -4.33
C SER A 45 11.08 1.19 -3.18
N ILE A 46 11.12 2.51 -3.41
CA ILE A 46 11.37 3.51 -2.36
C ILE A 46 10.25 3.49 -1.32
N LEU A 47 8.98 3.49 -1.75
CA LEU A 47 7.82 3.46 -0.86
C LEU A 47 7.75 2.16 -0.04
N ALA A 48 8.08 1.02 -0.61
CA ALA A 48 8.15 -0.26 0.09
C ALA A 48 9.21 -0.24 1.18
N GLY A 49 10.40 0.30 0.90
CA GLY A 49 11.45 0.51 1.91
C GLY A 49 10.98 1.41 3.05
N PHE A 50 10.35 2.54 2.72
CA PHE A 50 9.74 3.43 3.72
C PHE A 50 8.71 2.71 4.59
N LEU A 51 7.82 1.91 3.99
CA LEU A 51 6.80 1.14 4.69
C LEU A 51 7.39 0.11 5.66
N ILE A 52 8.45 -0.59 5.26
CA ILE A 52 9.14 -1.53 6.16
C ILE A 52 9.70 -0.77 7.37
N GLY A 53 10.32 0.40 7.15
CA GLY A 53 10.79 1.27 8.24
C GLY A 53 9.65 1.71 9.17
N VAL A 54 8.49 2.05 8.61
CA VAL A 54 7.28 2.40 9.36
C VAL A 54 6.75 1.23 10.18
N ILE A 55 6.71 0.03 9.61
CA ILE A 55 6.29 -1.19 10.28
C ILE A 55 7.23 -1.49 11.45
N ALA A 56 8.55 -1.36 11.26
CA ALA A 56 9.54 -1.53 12.32
C ALA A 56 9.34 -0.49 13.44
N LEU A 57 9.16 0.78 13.11
CA LEU A 57 8.97 1.87 14.07
C LEU A 57 7.66 1.75 14.89
N ILE A 58 6.58 1.27 14.26
CA ILE A 58 5.31 1.01 14.94
C ILE A 58 5.37 -0.31 15.72
N GLY A 59 6.06 -1.31 15.20
CA GLY A 59 6.16 -2.66 15.77
C GLY A 59 7.10 -2.76 16.98
N ASP A 60 7.95 -1.76 17.20
CA ASP A 60 8.82 -1.70 18.37
C ASP A 60 8.01 -1.75 19.68
N PRO A 61 8.26 -2.72 20.60
CA PRO A 61 7.57 -2.82 21.88
C PRO A 61 7.73 -1.59 22.77
N SER A 62 8.78 -0.80 22.59
CA SER A 62 8.97 0.50 23.26
C SER A 62 7.83 1.51 22.96
N SER A 63 7.04 1.23 21.92
CA SER A 63 5.88 2.04 21.53
C SER A 63 4.62 1.80 22.36
N LEU A 64 4.60 0.75 23.18
CA LEU A 64 3.47 0.46 24.06
C LEU A 64 3.47 1.44 25.25
N PRO A 65 2.28 1.86 25.73
CA PRO A 65 2.20 2.71 26.92
C PRO A 65 2.87 2.04 28.12
N SER A 66 3.64 2.80 28.89
CA SER A 66 4.05 2.42 30.24
C SER A 66 2.82 2.32 31.15
N GLY A 67 2.77 1.31 32.05
CA GLY A 67 1.66 1.10 32.97
C GLY A 67 1.39 -0.38 33.27
N SER A 68 0.17 -0.70 33.73
CA SER A 68 -0.23 -2.08 34.00
C SER A 68 -0.38 -2.90 32.72
N TRP A 69 -0.13 -4.21 32.81
CA TRP A 69 -0.25 -5.15 31.69
C TRP A 69 -1.61 -5.08 30.98
N ARG A 70 -2.70 -4.78 31.71
CA ARG A 70 -4.06 -4.61 31.15
C ARG A 70 -4.18 -3.38 30.25
N ILE A 71 -3.54 -2.27 30.62
CA ILE A 71 -3.55 -1.04 29.81
C ILE A 71 -2.74 -1.26 28.54
N ALA A 72 -1.56 -1.90 28.68
CA ALA A 72 -0.72 -2.28 27.54
C ALA A 72 -1.49 -3.18 26.57
N GLU A 73 -2.14 -4.26 27.06
CA GLU A 73 -2.93 -5.18 26.24
C GLU A 73 -4.08 -4.48 25.49
N SER A 74 -4.79 -3.57 26.16
CA SER A 74 -5.88 -2.81 25.54
C SER A 74 -5.39 -1.89 24.42
N ALA A 75 -4.20 -1.30 24.57
CA ALA A 75 -3.57 -0.44 23.56
C ALA A 75 -3.02 -1.23 22.38
N THR A 76 -2.47 -2.43 22.65
CA THR A 76 -1.92 -3.36 21.65
C THR A 76 -2.92 -3.67 20.54
N LYS A 77 -4.20 -3.91 20.86
CA LYS A 77 -5.22 -4.22 19.85
C LYS A 77 -5.38 -3.12 18.79
N ASN A 78 -5.30 -1.86 19.18
CA ASN A 78 -5.43 -0.74 18.24
C ASN A 78 -4.16 -0.51 17.41
N THR A 79 -2.99 -0.72 18.03
CA THR A 79 -1.69 -0.65 17.35
C THR A 79 -1.56 -1.75 16.30
N PHE A 80 -1.91 -3.00 16.64
CA PHE A 80 -1.88 -4.12 15.70
C PHE A 80 -2.85 -3.96 14.54
N ARG A 81 -4.06 -3.40 14.75
CA ARG A 81 -4.97 -3.09 13.64
C ARG A 81 -4.36 -2.12 12.64
N ARG A 82 -3.61 -1.11 13.11
CA ARG A 82 -2.90 -0.17 12.23
C ARG A 82 -1.73 -0.84 11.54
N LEU A 83 -0.94 -1.63 12.28
CA LEU A 83 0.19 -2.40 11.75
C LEU A 83 -0.26 -3.36 10.65
N GLN A 84 -1.39 -4.04 10.84
CA GLN A 84 -1.98 -4.94 9.86
C GLN A 84 -2.43 -4.19 8.60
N SER A 85 -2.99 -2.99 8.73
CA SER A 85 -3.32 -2.15 7.57
C SER A 85 -2.08 -1.73 6.78
N THR A 86 -1.03 -1.28 7.48
CA THR A 86 0.24 -0.89 6.85
C THR A 86 0.92 -2.11 6.19
N ARG A 87 0.86 -3.28 6.82
CA ARG A 87 1.35 -4.56 6.27
C ARG A 87 0.58 -4.95 5.01
N ASN A 88 -0.75 -4.82 5.01
CA ASN A 88 -1.56 -5.12 3.83
C ASN A 88 -1.19 -4.20 2.66
N LEU A 89 -0.92 -2.92 2.93
CA LEU A 89 -0.46 -1.99 1.89
C LEU A 89 0.92 -2.39 1.33
N LEU A 90 1.85 -2.83 2.18
CA LEU A 90 3.13 -3.39 1.73
C LEU A 90 2.94 -4.59 0.81
N TYR A 91 2.02 -5.51 1.14
CA TYR A 91 1.70 -6.64 0.26
C TYR A 91 1.11 -6.20 -1.08
N VAL A 92 0.25 -5.18 -1.11
CA VAL A 92 -0.27 -4.63 -2.36
C VAL A 92 0.88 -4.08 -3.22
N TYR A 93 1.86 -3.40 -2.62
CA TYR A 93 3.03 -2.91 -3.35
C TYR A 93 3.89 -4.04 -3.92
N LEU A 94 4.19 -5.06 -3.11
CA LEU A 94 4.94 -6.22 -3.59
C LEU A 94 4.20 -6.94 -4.72
N LEU A 95 2.87 -7.07 -4.61
CA LEU A 95 2.04 -7.66 -5.66
C LEU A 95 2.05 -6.81 -6.94
N THR A 96 1.99 -5.48 -6.84
CA THR A 96 2.11 -4.60 -8.02
C THR A 96 3.49 -4.69 -8.68
N LEU A 97 4.56 -4.75 -7.89
CA LEU A 97 5.92 -4.92 -8.41
C LEU A 97 6.08 -6.27 -9.12
N LEU A 98 5.56 -7.34 -8.52
CA LEU A 98 5.52 -8.66 -9.14
C LEU A 98 4.71 -8.63 -10.44
N GLY A 99 3.55 -7.96 -10.46
CA GLY A 99 2.73 -7.80 -11.67
C GLY A 99 3.48 -7.08 -12.78
N ILE A 100 4.19 -5.99 -12.47
CA ILE A 100 5.01 -5.26 -13.44
C ILE A 100 6.18 -6.10 -13.94
N PHE A 101 6.82 -6.85 -13.05
CA PHE A 101 7.89 -7.77 -13.42
C PHE A 101 7.39 -8.85 -14.39
N LEU A 102 6.27 -9.50 -14.09
CA LEU A 102 5.65 -10.50 -14.96
C LEU A 102 5.21 -9.90 -16.30
N TYR A 103 4.65 -8.68 -16.29
CA TYR A 103 4.30 -7.96 -17.51
C TYR A 103 5.53 -7.71 -18.38
N LYS A 104 6.62 -7.19 -17.80
CA LYS A 104 7.86 -6.92 -18.54
C LYS A 104 8.46 -8.20 -19.11
N LEU A 105 8.47 -9.28 -18.33
CA LEU A 105 8.95 -10.59 -18.79
C LEU A 105 8.13 -11.07 -20.01
N ALA A 106 6.80 -10.98 -19.93
CA ALA A 106 5.90 -11.40 -20.99
C ALA A 106 5.90 -10.46 -22.22
N ALA A 107 6.22 -9.18 -22.04
CA ALA A 107 6.28 -8.18 -23.11
C ALA A 107 7.57 -8.25 -23.95
N THR A 108 8.57 -9.03 -23.52
CA THR A 108 9.82 -9.16 -24.28
C THR A 108 9.59 -9.85 -25.64
N PRO A 109 10.26 -9.36 -26.72
CA PRO A 109 10.10 -9.92 -28.06
C PRO A 109 10.59 -11.38 -28.15
N GLU A 110 11.50 -11.79 -27.28
CA GLU A 110 11.99 -13.17 -27.18
C GLU A 110 10.91 -14.11 -26.64
N PHE A 111 10.15 -13.68 -25.63
CA PHE A 111 9.04 -14.46 -25.10
C PHE A 111 7.95 -14.67 -26.15
N VAL A 112 7.62 -13.64 -26.93
CA VAL A 112 6.65 -13.74 -28.03
C VAL A 112 7.10 -14.73 -29.10
N LYS A 113 8.40 -14.74 -29.44
CA LYS A 113 8.97 -15.73 -30.38
C LYS A 113 8.91 -17.15 -29.83
N LEU A 114 9.19 -17.33 -28.54
CA LEU A 114 9.09 -18.63 -27.85
C LEU A 114 7.66 -19.17 -27.91
N VAL A 115 6.67 -18.34 -27.60
CA VAL A 115 5.25 -18.73 -27.66
C VAL A 115 4.83 -19.06 -29.10
N LYS A 116 5.32 -18.31 -30.08
CA LYS A 116 5.04 -18.57 -31.50
C LYS A 116 5.70 -19.86 -32.02
N SER A 117 6.81 -20.31 -31.43
CA SER A 117 7.45 -21.58 -31.79
C SER A 117 6.70 -22.82 -31.34
N TRP A 118 5.66 -22.68 -30.51
CA TRP A 118 4.80 -23.79 -30.12
C TRP A 118 3.75 -24.08 -31.20
N GLU A 119 3.44 -25.36 -31.40
CA GLU A 119 2.52 -25.87 -32.42
C GLU A 119 1.10 -25.27 -32.32
N SER A 120 0.72 -24.76 -31.13
CA SER A 120 -0.55 -24.07 -30.87
C SER A 120 -0.41 -22.54 -30.70
N GLY A 121 0.72 -21.95 -31.12
CA GLY A 121 1.04 -20.54 -30.90
C GLY A 121 0.00 -19.57 -31.45
N ASP A 122 -0.55 -19.84 -32.64
CA ASP A 122 -1.52 -18.94 -33.29
C ASP A 122 -2.87 -18.86 -32.55
N VAL A 123 -3.27 -19.90 -31.83
CA VAL A 123 -4.49 -19.92 -31.00
C VAL A 123 -4.27 -19.23 -29.65
N LEU A 124 -3.04 -19.30 -29.11
CA LEU A 124 -2.72 -18.75 -27.79
C LEU A 124 -2.41 -17.24 -27.83
N LEU A 125 -1.87 -16.72 -28.93
CA LEU A 125 -1.57 -15.29 -29.11
C LEU A 125 -2.73 -14.34 -28.74
N PRO A 126 -3.99 -14.53 -29.19
CA PRO A 126 -5.09 -13.63 -28.82
C PRO A 126 -5.39 -13.65 -27.31
N ILE A 127 -5.23 -14.79 -26.64
CA ILE A 127 -5.41 -14.92 -25.19
C ILE A 127 -4.32 -14.14 -24.45
N PHE A 128 -3.07 -14.24 -24.92
CA PHE A 128 -1.95 -13.47 -24.34
C PHE A 128 -2.11 -11.96 -24.53
N VAL A 129 -2.61 -11.50 -25.68
CA VAL A 129 -2.88 -10.07 -25.92
C VAL A 129 -3.99 -9.56 -24.99
N PHE A 130 -5.07 -10.32 -24.84
CA PHE A 130 -6.13 -9.97 -23.89
C PHE A 130 -5.61 -9.92 -22.45
N LEU A 131 -4.85 -10.95 -22.04
CA LEU A 131 -4.27 -11.02 -20.70
C LEU A 131 -3.29 -9.86 -20.45
N LYS A 132 -2.49 -9.49 -21.45
CA LYS A 132 -1.58 -8.33 -21.39
C LYS A 132 -2.36 -7.05 -21.08
N HIS A 133 -3.41 -6.76 -21.84
CA HIS A 133 -4.23 -5.57 -21.58
C HIS A 133 -4.94 -5.61 -20.23
N ALA A 134 -5.44 -6.77 -19.79
CA ALA A 134 -6.03 -6.92 -18.46
C ALA A 134 -5.02 -6.66 -17.33
N VAL A 135 -3.77 -7.10 -17.53
CA VAL A 135 -2.67 -6.88 -16.58
C VAL A 135 -2.27 -5.40 -16.53
N GLU A 136 -2.17 -4.71 -17.67
CA GLU A 136 -1.92 -3.25 -17.72
C GLU A 136 -2.97 -2.47 -16.91
N HIS A 137 -4.26 -2.78 -17.15
CA HIS A 137 -5.37 -2.16 -16.45
C HIS A 137 -5.33 -2.43 -14.93
N SER A 138 -4.99 -3.67 -14.56
CA SER A 138 -4.86 -4.08 -13.18
C SER A 138 -3.70 -3.36 -12.49
N ILE A 139 -2.55 -3.26 -13.14
CA ILE A 139 -1.36 -2.54 -12.63
C ILE A 139 -1.70 -1.08 -12.37
N LEU A 140 -2.27 -0.35 -13.33
CA LEU A 140 -2.64 1.06 -13.11
C LEU A 140 -3.64 1.20 -11.97
N PHE A 141 -4.68 0.36 -11.96
CA PHE A 141 -5.72 0.42 -10.95
C PHE A 141 -5.17 0.17 -9.54
N LEU A 142 -4.40 -0.90 -9.37
CA LEU A 142 -3.74 -1.22 -8.10
C LEU A 142 -2.75 -0.13 -7.71
N SER A 143 -1.99 0.40 -8.67
CA SER A 143 -1.01 1.43 -8.40
C SER A 143 -1.66 2.72 -7.91
N THR A 144 -2.66 3.24 -8.62
CA THR A 144 -3.34 4.48 -8.21
C THR A 144 -4.01 4.34 -6.84
N ILE A 145 -4.62 3.19 -6.52
CA ILE A 145 -5.17 2.92 -5.19
C ILE A 145 -4.07 2.97 -4.14
N ALA A 146 -3.02 2.20 -4.36
CA ALA A 146 -1.99 1.99 -3.36
C ALA A 146 -1.16 3.27 -3.15
N PHE A 147 -0.95 4.09 -4.18
CA PHE A 147 -0.35 5.41 -4.07
C PHE A 147 -1.25 6.37 -3.26
N SER A 148 -2.55 6.42 -3.56
CA SER A 148 -3.51 7.25 -2.83
C SER A 148 -3.57 6.89 -1.35
N TYR A 149 -3.53 5.60 -1.01
CA TYR A 149 -3.45 5.16 0.38
C TYR A 149 -2.13 5.54 1.05
N SER A 150 -1.02 5.54 0.33
CA SER A 150 0.31 5.93 0.83
C SER A 150 0.32 7.33 1.44
N LEU A 151 -0.37 8.28 0.80
CA LEU A 151 -0.43 9.68 1.26
C LEU A 151 -1.04 9.83 2.65
N THR A 152 -1.76 8.82 3.14
CA THR A 152 -2.35 8.84 4.49
C THR A 152 -1.39 8.35 5.59
N LEU A 153 -0.30 7.67 5.23
CA LEU A 153 0.66 7.09 6.18
C LEU A 153 1.43 8.15 6.99
N PRO A 154 2.01 9.22 6.39
CA PRO A 154 2.83 10.19 7.14
C PRO A 154 2.05 10.84 8.28
N ASN A 155 0.79 11.21 8.02
CA ASN A 155 -0.09 11.82 9.02
C ASN A 155 -0.42 10.86 10.18
N SER A 156 -0.61 9.58 9.87
CA SER A 156 -0.84 8.55 10.89
C SER A 156 0.38 8.37 11.79
N LEU A 157 1.57 8.36 11.20
CA LEU A 157 2.85 8.23 11.90
C LEU A 157 3.15 9.41 12.79
N PHE A 158 3.00 10.62 12.26
CA PHE A 158 3.20 11.85 13.01
C PHE A 158 2.30 11.88 14.25
N LYS A 159 1.03 11.46 14.11
CA LYS A 159 0.10 11.35 15.23
C LYS A 159 0.53 10.31 16.27
N ILE A 160 1.17 9.21 15.86
CA ILE A 160 1.71 8.21 16.78
C ILE A 160 2.91 8.79 17.53
N GLN A 161 3.86 9.40 16.82
CA GLN A 161 5.04 9.99 17.43
C GLN A 161 4.69 11.11 18.40
N ARG A 162 3.78 12.02 18.00
CA ARG A 162 3.28 13.07 18.88
C ARG A 162 2.70 12.51 20.18
N ARG A 163 1.88 11.45 20.10
CA ARG A 163 1.32 10.78 21.29
C ARG A 163 2.38 10.14 22.17
N ARG A 164 3.48 9.63 21.59
CA ARG A 164 4.60 9.07 22.37
C ARG A 164 5.29 10.19 23.14
N VAL A 165 5.60 11.30 22.48
CA VAL A 165 6.23 12.47 23.10
C VAL A 165 5.33 13.05 24.19
N GLU A 166 4.04 13.24 23.94
CA GLU A 166 3.09 13.74 24.93
C GLU A 166 3.04 12.85 26.19
N LYS A 167 3.00 11.51 26.02
CA LYS A 167 3.03 10.57 27.15
C LYS A 167 4.33 10.61 27.95
N GLU A 168 5.46 10.72 27.27
CA GLU A 168 6.76 10.81 27.94
C GLU A 168 6.87 12.11 28.75
N ILE A 169 6.34 13.23 28.22
CA ILE A 169 6.27 14.51 28.95
C ILE A 169 5.38 14.36 30.19
N GLU A 170 4.19 13.76 30.05
CA GLU A 170 3.27 13.53 31.17
C GLU A 170 3.92 12.67 32.26
N ALA A 171 4.59 11.57 31.88
CA ALA A 171 5.28 10.69 32.82
C ALA A 171 6.42 11.39 33.58
N ARG A 172 7.09 12.37 32.96
CA ARG A 172 8.10 13.19 33.63
C ARG A 172 7.47 14.21 34.58
N ARG A 173 6.39 14.87 34.17
CA ARG A 173 5.62 15.80 35.03
C ARG A 173 5.12 15.12 36.30
N GLU A 174 4.60 13.90 36.18
CA GLU A 174 4.17 13.08 37.32
C GLU A 174 5.33 12.77 38.27
N LYS A 175 6.52 12.43 37.74
CA LYS A 175 7.72 12.18 38.56
C LYS A 175 8.21 13.42 39.28
N ASP A 176 8.12 14.59 38.64
CA ASP A 176 8.58 15.86 39.18
C ASP A 176 7.51 16.54 40.07
N ASN A 177 6.35 15.90 40.29
CA ASN A 177 5.19 16.45 41.01
C ASN A 177 4.66 17.79 40.46
N ILE A 178 4.92 18.08 39.19
CA ILE A 178 4.44 19.28 38.52
C ILE A 178 3.09 18.92 37.87
N LYS A 179 1.98 19.38 38.48
CA LYS A 179 0.64 19.25 37.89
C LYS A 179 0.45 20.19 36.71
#